data_AF-A0A945YP61-F1
#
_entry.id   AF-A0A945YP61-F1
#
_cell.length_a   1.000
_cell.length_b   1.000
_cell.length_c   1.000
_cell.angle_alpha   90.00
_cell.angle_beta   90.00
_cell.angle_gamma   90.00
#
_symmetry.space_group_name_H-M   'P 1'
#
loop_
_entity.id
_entity.type
_entity.pdbx_description
1 polymer ?
#
loop_
_entity_poly.entity_id
_entity_poly.type
_entity_poly.pdbx_seq_one_letter_code
_entity_poly.pdbx_strand_id
1 'polypeptide(L)' 'MKLIDINADLGESFGPWKMGEDAQILDIVSSANIACGGHAGDPAVMYETIKIASDKGVTIGAHPGFV' A
#
# COMPACT_ATOMS: atom_id res chain seq x y z
N MET A 1 -3.31 23.19 15.87
CA MET A 1 -3.82 21.81 15.87
C MET A 1 -2.62 20.88 15.79
N LYS A 2 -2.57 19.78 16.55
CA LYS A 2 -1.52 18.75 16.39
C LYS A 2 -2.04 17.72 15.40
N LEU A 3 -1.24 17.38 14.40
CA LEU A 3 -1.53 16.37 13.38
C LEU A 3 -0.54 15.20 13.56
N ILE A 4 -1.00 13.98 13.33
CA ILE A 4 -0.19 12.77 13.33
C ILE A 4 -0.45 12.00 12.05
N ASP A 5 0.60 11.45 11.45
CA ASP A 5 0.49 10.53 10.33
C ASP A 5 0.23 9.12 10.86
N ILE A 6 -0.72 8.43 10.24
CA ILE A 6 -0.97 7.01 10.45
C ILE A 6 -0.68 6.33 9.12
N ASN A 7 0.23 5.35 9.12
CA ASN A 7 0.59 4.58 7.95
C ASN A 7 0.32 3.09 8.15
N ALA A 8 0.25 2.38 7.02
CA ALA A 8 0.22 0.92 6.96
C ALA A 8 0.99 0.43 5.74
N ASP A 9 1.52 -0.79 5.84
CA ASP A 9 2.14 -1.52 4.73
C ASP A 9 1.02 -2.17 3.90
N LEU A 10 1.04 -1.91 2.59
CA LEU A 10 -0.02 -2.30 1.65
C LEU A 10 0.60 -2.77 0.33
N GLY A 11 -0.21 -3.31 -0.57
CA GLY A 11 0.24 -3.86 -1.84
C GLY A 11 1.09 -5.12 -1.65
N GLU A 12 0.90 -5.84 -0.55
CA GLU A 12 1.68 -7.04 -0.19
C GLU A 12 1.09 -8.34 -0.75
N SER A 13 0.05 -8.25 -1.57
CA SER A 13 -0.44 -9.40 -2.36
C SER A 13 0.59 -9.80 -3.43
N PHE A 14 0.49 -11.02 -3.96
CA PHE A 14 1.38 -11.49 -5.04
C PHE A 14 0.68 -12.56 -5.89
N GLY A 15 0.57 -12.32 -7.20
CA GLY A 15 -0.12 -13.18 -8.14
C GLY A 15 -1.54 -13.53 -7.66
N PRO A 16 -1.87 -14.81 -7.46
CA PRO A 16 -3.20 -15.21 -6.99
C PRO A 16 -3.38 -15.06 -5.47
N TRP A 17 -2.32 -14.76 -4.71
CA TRP A 17 -2.39 -14.68 -3.25
C TRP A 17 -2.76 -13.27 -2.80
N LYS A 18 -3.92 -13.16 -2.14
CA LYS A 18 -4.35 -11.94 -1.47
C LYS A 18 -3.73 -11.85 -0.08
N MET A 19 -3.15 -10.71 0.25
CA MET A 19 -2.72 -10.32 1.59
C MET A 19 -3.43 -9.04 1.98
N GLY A 20 -3.94 -8.99 3.21
CA GLY A 20 -4.55 -7.79 3.77
C GLY A 20 -5.91 -7.38 3.19
N GLU A 21 -6.35 -6.20 3.60
CA GLU A 21 -7.60 -5.54 3.20
C GLU A 21 -7.29 -4.08 2.80
N ASP A 22 -6.39 -3.92 1.82
CA ASP A 22 -5.79 -2.64 1.40
C ASP A 22 -6.84 -1.54 1.17
N ALA A 23 -7.91 -1.85 0.43
CA ALA A 23 -8.93 -0.87 0.10
C ALA A 23 -9.58 -0.27 1.35
N GLN A 24 -9.88 -1.10 2.36
CA GLN A 24 -10.49 -0.67 3.61
C GLN A 24 -9.48 0.08 4.50
N ILE A 25 -8.22 -0.34 4.51
CA ILE A 25 -7.17 0.35 5.27
C ILE A 25 -6.90 1.75 4.70
N LEU A 26 -6.97 1.92 3.38
CA LEU A 26 -6.82 3.21 2.72
C LEU A 26 -7.95 4.21 3.04
N ASP A 27 -9.07 3.78 3.64
CA ASP A 27 -10.08 4.70 4.20
C ASP A 27 -9.69 5.29 5.57
N ILE A 28 -8.62 4.77 6.19
CA ILE A 28 -8.25 5.05 7.58
C ILE A 28 -6.89 5.77 7.66
N VAL A 29 -5.92 5.37 6.84
CA VAL A 29 -4.53 5.85 6.92
C VAL A 29 -4.32 7.16 6.15
N SER A 30 -3.33 7.95 6.56
CA SER A 30 -2.86 9.14 5.84
C SER A 30 -1.71 8.85 4.87
N SER A 31 -0.96 7.77 5.11
CA SER A 31 0.11 7.29 4.23
C SER A 31 0.06 5.78 4.01
N ALA A 32 0.54 5.31 2.86
CA ALA A 32 0.61 3.90 2.49
C ALA A 32 2.02 3.54 2.02
N ASN A 33 2.64 2.54 2.64
CA ASN A 33 3.93 2.00 2.22
C ASN A 33 3.66 0.82 1.28
N ILE A 34 3.86 1.00 -0.03
CA ILE A 34 3.47 0.01 -1.05
C ILE A 34 4.66 -0.89 -1.37
N ALA A 35 4.46 -2.21 -1.29
CA ALA A 35 5.52 -3.19 -1.57
C ALA A 35 6.07 -3.07 -3.00
N CYS A 36 7.36 -3.40 -3.16
CA CYS A 36 8.12 -3.09 -4.38
C CYS A 36 8.53 -4.33 -5.22
N GLY A 37 7.98 -5.51 -4.95
CA GLY A 37 8.30 -6.74 -5.68
C GLY A 37 9.55 -7.49 -5.21
N GLY A 38 10.16 -7.05 -4.11
CA GLY A 38 11.22 -7.79 -3.42
C GLY A 38 10.63 -8.88 -2.52
N HIS A 39 10.11 -8.47 -1.35
CA HIS A 39 9.52 -9.39 -0.39
C HIS A 39 8.05 -9.72 -0.67
N ALA A 40 7.33 -8.81 -1.33
CA ALA A 40 5.92 -8.91 -1.69
C ALA A 40 5.59 -7.90 -2.81
N GLY A 41 4.37 -7.97 -3.34
CA GLY A 41 3.91 -7.11 -4.42
C GLY A 41 4.33 -7.62 -5.80
N ASP A 42 3.49 -7.40 -6.79
CA ASP A 42 3.82 -7.58 -8.21
C ASP A 42 3.34 -6.35 -8.99
N PRO A 43 3.71 -6.16 -10.27
CA PRO A 43 3.35 -4.96 -11.01
C PRO A 43 1.84 -4.66 -11.05
N ALA A 44 0.99 -5.68 -11.05
CA ALA A 44 -0.47 -5.50 -11.08
C ALA A 44 -0.98 -5.06 -9.70
N VAL A 45 -0.53 -5.73 -8.64
CA VAL A 45 -0.86 -5.35 -7.24
C VAL A 45 -0.40 -3.93 -6.93
N MET A 46 0.86 -3.60 -7.27
CA MET A 46 1.41 -2.26 -7.08
C MET A 46 0.55 -1.20 -7.78
N TYR A 47 0.18 -1.44 -9.03
CA TYR A 47 -0.64 -0.50 -9.80
C TYR A 47 -2.02 -0.30 -9.17
N GLU A 48 -2.68 -1.38 -8.75
CA GLU A 48 -3.99 -1.32 -8.12
C GLU A 48 -3.94 -0.55 -6.78
N THR A 49 -3.01 -0.90 -5.90
CA THR A 49 -2.87 -0.24 -4.60
C THR A 49 -2.50 1.25 -4.76
N ILE A 50 -1.58 1.60 -5.67
CA ILE A 50 -1.22 3.00 -5.98
C ILE A 50 -2.44 3.77 -6.48
N LYS A 51 -3.23 3.17 -7.38
CA LYS A 51 -4.41 3.81 -7.93
C LYS A 51 -5.43 4.13 -6.85
N ILE A 52 -5.78 3.16 -5.99
CA ILE A 52 -6.74 3.35 -4.91
C ILE A 52 -6.22 4.39 -3.90
N ALA A 53 -4.94 4.33 -3.54
CA ALA A 53 -4.33 5.30 -2.62
C ALA A 53 -4.38 6.73 -3.19
N SER A 54 -4.07 6.89 -4.47
CA SER A 54 -4.17 8.16 -5.18
C SER A 54 -5.60 8.68 -5.23
N ASP A 55 -6.58 7.83 -5.56
CA ASP A 55 -8.00 8.21 -5.62
C ASP A 55 -8.55 8.66 -4.25
N LYS A 56 -7.98 8.13 -3.16
CA LYS A 56 -8.33 8.49 -1.77
C LYS A 56 -7.49 9.63 -1.18
N GLY A 57 -6.52 10.15 -1.92
CA GLY A 57 -5.63 11.21 -1.44
C GLY A 57 -4.67 10.78 -0.33
N VAL A 58 -4.37 9.48 -0.25
CA VAL A 58 -3.38 8.91 0.69
C VAL A 58 -1.97 9.15 0.15
N THR A 59 -1.04 9.54 1.02
CA THR A 59 0.37 9.73 0.64
C THR A 59 1.00 8.38 0.29
N ILE A 60 1.62 8.26 -0.87
CA ILE A 60 2.23 7.00 -1.34
C ILE A 60 3.73 6.98 -1.03
N GLY A 61 4.18 5.92 -0.36
CA GLY A 61 5.58 5.62 -0.06
C GLY A 61 6.00 4.25 -0.62
N ALA A 62 7.30 4.07 -0.85
CA ALA A 62 7.87 2.79 -1.26
C ALA A 62 8.18 1.92 -0.04
N HIS A 63 7.86 0.62 -0.12
CA HIS A 63 8.20 -0.38 0.88
C HIS A 63 9.13 -1.45 0.29
N PRO A 64 10.43 -1.14 0.10
CA PRO A 64 11.39 -2.10 -0.42
C PRO A 64 11.74 -3.17 0.62
N GLY A 65 11.97 -4.39 0.15
CA GLY A 65 12.41 -5.53 0.97
C GLY A 65 13.45 -6.39 0.24
N PHE A 66 14.07 -7.32 0.96
CA PHE A 66 14.96 -8.33 0.38
C PHE A 66 14.18 -9.31 -0.50
N VAL A 67 14.90 -10.01 -1.39
CA VAL A 67 14.40 -11.12 -2.22
C VAL A 67 14.73 -12.46 -1.56
#